data_AF-A0A2E4ZNW3-F1
#
_entry.id   AF-A0A2E4ZNW3-F1
#
_cell.length_a   1.000
_cell.length_b   1.000
_cell.length_c   1.000
_cell.angle_alpha   90.00
_cell.angle_beta   90.00
_cell.angle_gamma   90.00
#
_symmetry.space_group_name_H-M   'P 1'
#
loop_
_entity.id
_entity.type
_entity.pdbx_description
1 polymer ?
#
loop_
_entity_poly.entity_id
_entity_poly.type
_entity_poly.pdbx_seq_one_letter_code
_entity_poly.pdbx_strand_id
1 'polypeptide(L)'
;MSQKASAPAKYEILTIVKDGKEQPLQGKTINFNYYESLYSPVVSANMMFVDAGGSVKNDKDNVTSIKEGLPITALEDVQVKIQTKFGTLDFTKDAFKVTSSPIMDQESNRMTVLLNLINDKEIKNSELPIFDRFVGKISDTVIKILQQKLQVSKDKIDVESTKNSYGITGKGRGALNIILDLCRRSVPVKGDAGYFFYQTQDGFNFKSIDSLLSQDSKQKYVYSGALKENLENSDNDFKILSAPRIKKDQDITKALKNGTYVNRNVFFNPQTFEHSEIVFSVDKDGVKKTLGGDLPVKPKDVKGFTKTNHHILDIGSFETQNQNPNNDPREWQATSQMRYNLLHSIVMNIQIPCNTELRAGDIIEIDIESQQEDKVDSPSDEQQGGKYLILHLCHHFDTLRSYTSLTLVRDSYGIRRSKD
;
A
#
# COMPACT_ATOMS: atom_id res chain seq x y z
N MET A 1 32.97 -9.34 9.58
CA MET A 1 31.67 -10.03 9.81
C MET A 1 30.61 -9.27 9.04
N SER A 2 29.81 -9.95 8.21
CA SER A 2 28.68 -9.31 7.51
C SER A 2 27.67 -8.82 8.56
N GLN A 3 27.22 -7.56 8.46
CA GLN A 3 26.14 -7.04 9.31
C GLN A 3 24.88 -7.92 9.13
N LYS A 4 24.16 -8.19 10.23
CA LYS A 4 22.86 -8.90 10.21
C LYS A 4 21.76 -7.94 9.75
N ALA A 5 20.73 -8.43 9.05
CA ALA A 5 19.62 -7.57 8.60
C ALA A 5 18.80 -7.00 9.77
N SER A 6 18.85 -7.64 10.93
CA SER A 6 18.20 -7.17 12.16
C SER A 6 19.03 -6.18 12.98
N ALA A 7 20.28 -5.88 12.57
CA ALA A 7 21.14 -4.95 13.29
C ALA A 7 20.58 -3.52 13.27
N PRO A 8 21.02 -2.63 14.19
CA PRO A 8 20.73 -1.20 14.11
C PRO A 8 21.10 -0.66 12.72
N ALA A 9 20.22 0.15 12.14
CA ALA A 9 20.48 0.77 10.86
C ALA A 9 21.42 1.97 11.00
N LYS A 10 22.12 2.29 9.91
CA LYS A 10 23.03 3.44 9.86
C LYS A 10 22.28 4.64 9.30
N TYR A 11 21.99 5.60 10.17
CA TYR A 11 21.46 6.91 9.77
C TYR A 11 22.57 7.74 9.14
N GLU A 12 22.61 7.80 7.81
CA GLU A 12 23.56 8.67 7.10
C GLU A 12 23.07 10.13 7.14
N ILE A 13 21.78 10.33 6.88
CA ILE A 13 21.12 11.64 6.95
C ILE A 13 19.84 11.46 7.75
N LEU A 14 19.66 12.30 8.76
CA LEU A 14 18.38 12.49 9.43
C LEU A 14 18.38 13.90 9.97
N THR A 15 17.88 14.83 9.17
CA THR A 15 18.02 16.27 9.40
C THR A 15 16.67 16.93 9.22
N ILE A 16 16.30 17.77 10.18
CA ILE A 16 15.15 18.66 10.02
C ILE A 16 15.63 20.03 9.53
N VAL A 17 14.91 20.60 8.58
CA VAL A 17 15.21 21.87 7.94
C VAL A 17 14.03 22.80 8.12
N LYS A 18 14.30 23.99 8.68
CA LYS A 18 13.32 25.06 8.86
C LYS A 18 13.97 26.40 8.60
N ASP A 19 13.40 27.19 7.70
CA ASP A 19 13.86 28.54 7.35
C ASP A 19 15.37 28.62 7.02
N GLY A 20 15.89 27.57 6.35
CA GLY A 20 17.31 27.44 6.01
C GLY A 20 18.23 27.03 7.17
N LYS A 21 17.72 26.89 8.40
CA LYS A 21 18.44 26.29 9.52
C LYS A 21 18.29 24.77 9.46
N GLU A 22 19.41 24.07 9.45
CA GLU A 22 19.46 22.61 9.47
C GLU A 22 19.83 22.11 10.87
N GLN A 23 19.09 21.12 11.37
CA GLN A 23 19.35 20.47 12.64
C GLN A 23 19.45 18.95 12.47
N PRO A 24 20.64 18.35 12.65
CA PRO A 24 20.80 16.90 12.67
C PRO A 24 20.08 16.26 13.86
N LEU A 25 19.44 15.10 13.63
CA LEU A 25 18.65 14.33 14.60
C LEU A 25 19.17 12.89 14.81
N GLN A 26 20.21 12.45 14.08
CA GLN A 26 20.72 11.06 14.09
C GLN A 26 21.03 10.56 15.52
N GLY A 27 21.80 11.33 16.29
CA GLY A 27 22.21 10.96 17.65
C GLY A 27 21.13 11.12 18.72
N LYS A 28 19.96 11.67 18.35
CA LYS A 28 18.83 11.95 19.26
C LYS A 28 17.63 11.04 19.00
N THR A 29 17.63 10.32 17.89
CA THR A 29 16.47 9.53 17.44
C THR A 29 16.36 8.23 18.23
N ILE A 30 15.19 8.00 18.85
CA ILE A 30 14.82 6.73 19.47
C ILE A 30 14.46 5.73 18.37
N ASN A 31 13.57 6.16 17.46
CA ASN A 31 13.15 5.35 16.34
C ASN A 31 12.65 6.17 15.15
N PHE A 32 12.67 5.53 13.99
CA PHE A 32 12.07 5.99 12.75
C PHE A 32 11.24 4.85 12.16
N ASN A 33 9.98 5.13 11.81
CA ASN A 33 9.08 4.21 11.14
C ASN A 33 8.70 4.78 9.78
N TYR A 34 8.98 4.03 8.72
CA TYR A 34 8.58 4.35 7.35
C TYR A 34 7.44 3.43 6.90
N TYR A 35 6.40 3.98 6.27
CA TYR A 35 5.21 3.25 5.88
C TYR A 35 4.92 3.35 4.38
N GLU A 36 4.61 2.20 3.77
CA GLU A 36 3.98 2.12 2.45
C GLU A 36 2.68 1.30 2.54
N SER A 37 1.72 1.62 1.68
CA SER A 37 0.40 0.99 1.71
C SER A 37 -0.29 1.09 0.37
N LEU A 38 -0.87 -0.02 -0.13
CA LEU A 38 -1.75 0.01 -1.31
C LEU A 38 -3.03 0.83 -1.08
N TYR A 39 -3.34 1.17 0.17
CA TYR A 39 -4.49 2.01 0.54
C TYR A 39 -4.15 3.47 0.75
N SER A 40 -2.86 3.83 0.65
CA SER A 40 -2.42 5.21 0.81
C SER A 40 -1.84 5.70 -0.51
N PRO A 41 -2.30 6.85 -1.05
CA PRO A 41 -1.74 7.42 -2.26
C PRO A 41 -0.31 7.90 -2.08
N VAL A 42 0.12 8.15 -0.83
CA VAL A 42 1.44 8.67 -0.47
C VAL A 42 2.11 7.81 0.61
N VAL A 43 3.45 7.87 0.65
CA VAL A 43 4.23 7.32 1.75
C VAL A 43 4.18 8.24 2.97
N SER A 44 4.32 7.67 4.16
CA SER A 44 4.35 8.41 5.41
C SER A 44 5.41 7.85 6.35
N ALA A 45 5.72 8.61 7.39
CA ALA A 45 6.64 8.17 8.42
C ALA A 45 6.24 8.75 9.78
N ASN A 46 6.80 8.19 10.85
CA ASN A 46 6.89 8.89 12.12
C ASN A 46 8.27 8.66 12.72
N MET A 47 8.69 9.56 13.59
CA MET A 47 9.92 9.40 14.33
C MET A 47 9.80 9.96 15.74
N MET A 48 10.47 9.32 16.68
CA MET A 48 10.62 9.86 18.03
C MET A 48 12.07 10.23 18.27
N PHE A 49 12.31 11.42 18.82
CA PHE A 49 13.63 11.83 19.27
C PHE A 49 13.58 12.38 20.69
N VAL A 50 14.71 12.24 21.38
CA VAL A 50 14.93 12.77 22.73
C VAL A 50 15.83 13.99 22.64
N ASP A 51 15.46 15.02 23.37
CA ASP A 51 16.28 16.21 23.50
C ASP A 51 16.49 16.59 24.97
N ALA A 52 17.77 16.71 25.34
CA ALA A 52 18.19 17.07 26.69
C ALA A 52 18.51 18.57 26.86
N GLY A 53 18.13 19.40 25.88
CA GLY A 53 18.53 20.81 25.81
C GLY A 53 19.96 20.98 25.26
N GLY A 54 20.43 22.24 25.18
CA GLY A 54 21.78 22.53 24.70
C GLY A 54 22.00 22.21 23.21
N SER A 55 20.94 22.12 22.43
CA SER A 55 20.96 21.58 21.06
C SER A 55 21.07 22.63 19.98
N VAL A 56 20.30 23.71 20.10
CA VAL A 56 20.16 24.73 19.04
C VAL A 56 20.19 26.12 19.67
N LYS A 57 20.85 27.07 19.00
CA LYS A 57 20.75 28.48 19.37
C LYS A 57 19.41 29.04 18.92
N ASN A 58 18.67 29.63 19.85
CA ASN A 58 17.48 30.40 19.52
C ASN A 58 17.85 31.78 18.94
N ASP A 59 16.86 32.57 18.56
CA ASP A 59 17.06 33.90 17.97
C ASP A 59 17.68 34.93 18.93
N LYS A 60 17.81 34.58 20.22
CA LYS A 60 18.49 35.38 21.26
C LYS A 60 19.88 34.82 21.60
N ASP A 61 20.45 33.97 20.74
CA ASP A 61 21.74 33.30 20.91
C ASP A 61 21.86 32.38 22.15
N ASN A 62 20.75 32.10 22.85
CA ASN A 62 20.73 31.14 23.94
C ASN A 62 20.68 29.72 23.36
N VAL A 63 21.49 28.81 23.92
CA VAL A 63 21.45 27.39 23.53
C VAL A 63 20.30 26.70 24.28
N THR A 64 19.31 26.24 23.53
CA THR A 64 18.06 25.66 24.05
C THR A 64 17.79 24.27 23.48
N SER A 65 16.65 23.67 23.83
CA SER A 65 16.12 22.52 23.11
C SER A 65 15.85 22.84 21.63
N ILE A 66 15.75 21.81 20.79
CA ILE A 66 15.37 21.90 19.37
C ILE A 66 13.99 22.53 19.25
N LYS A 67 13.03 22.11 20.09
CA LYS A 67 11.66 22.66 20.09
C LYS A 67 11.60 24.14 20.49
N GLU A 68 12.57 24.66 21.22
CA GLU A 68 12.65 26.08 21.58
C GLU A 68 13.50 26.90 20.59
N GLY A 69 14.64 26.36 20.17
CA GLY A 69 15.62 27.05 19.33
C GLY A 69 15.31 26.98 17.84
N LEU A 70 14.58 25.94 17.43
CA LEU A 70 14.03 25.76 16.10
C LEU A 70 12.59 25.24 16.23
N PRO A 71 11.61 26.11 16.58
CA PRO A 71 10.27 25.65 16.96
C PRO A 71 9.60 24.78 15.91
N ILE A 72 9.71 23.46 16.04
CA ILE A 72 9.12 22.51 15.11
C ILE A 72 7.61 22.54 15.33
N THR A 73 6.85 22.77 14.28
CA THR A 73 5.39 22.94 14.37
C THR A 73 4.73 22.06 13.33
N ALA A 74 4.72 22.52 12.08
CA ALA A 74 4.34 21.78 10.89
C ALA A 74 5.05 22.36 9.65
N LEU A 75 5.07 21.58 8.58
CA LEU A 75 5.59 21.86 7.24
C LEU A 75 7.12 22.00 7.13
N GLU A 76 7.85 21.83 8.23
CA GLU A 76 9.30 21.66 8.19
C GLU A 76 9.69 20.41 7.38
N ASP A 77 10.83 20.49 6.68
CA ASP A 77 11.34 19.39 5.86
C ASP A 77 12.19 18.44 6.71
N VAL A 78 11.98 17.13 6.57
CA VAL A 78 12.79 16.09 7.20
C VAL A 78 13.42 15.24 6.11
N GLN A 79 14.73 15.41 5.94
CA GLN A 79 15.55 14.61 5.04
C GLN A 79 16.00 13.34 5.73
N VAL A 80 15.87 12.22 5.03
CA VAL A 80 16.15 10.88 5.58
C VAL A 80 17.02 10.10 4.60
N LYS A 81 18.11 9.53 5.09
CA LYS A 81 18.91 8.53 4.39
C LYS A 81 19.37 7.46 5.38
N ILE A 82 18.81 6.27 5.28
CA ILE A 82 19.06 5.16 6.19
C ILE A 82 19.59 3.97 5.39
N GLN A 83 20.84 3.59 5.66
CA GLN A 83 21.47 2.42 5.04
C GLN A 83 21.20 1.17 5.89
N THR A 84 20.81 0.09 5.23
CA THR A 84 20.58 -1.22 5.86
C THR A 84 21.41 -2.29 5.15
N LYS A 85 21.30 -3.55 5.61
CA LYS A 85 21.89 -4.68 4.89
C LYS A 85 21.29 -4.84 3.49
N PHE A 86 19.97 -4.68 3.38
CA PHE A 86 19.23 -4.88 2.13
C PHE A 86 18.60 -3.56 1.72
N GLY A 87 19.29 -2.84 0.84
CA GLY A 87 18.83 -1.56 0.31
C GLY A 87 19.12 -0.36 1.20
N THR A 88 18.69 0.79 0.72
CA THR A 88 18.82 2.10 1.38
C THR A 88 17.49 2.83 1.22
N LEU A 89 17.00 3.43 2.30
CA LEU A 89 15.87 4.33 2.28
C LEU A 89 16.39 5.75 2.08
N ASP A 90 16.05 6.41 0.97
CA ASP A 90 16.58 7.74 0.62
C ASP A 90 15.47 8.72 0.22
N PHE A 91 15.20 9.67 1.11
CA PHE A 91 14.31 10.82 0.93
C PHE A 91 15.08 12.14 1.12
N THR A 92 16.32 12.19 0.64
CA THR A 92 17.12 13.42 0.66
C THR A 92 16.64 14.46 -0.35
N LYS A 93 16.18 13.99 -1.51
CA LYS A 93 15.63 14.84 -2.60
C LYS A 93 14.13 15.11 -2.47
N ASP A 94 13.41 14.23 -1.79
CA ASP A 94 11.95 14.29 -1.61
C ASP A 94 11.63 14.22 -0.13
N ALA A 95 12.15 15.20 0.62
CA ALA A 95 12.00 15.28 2.06
C ALA A 95 10.54 15.14 2.51
N PHE A 96 10.34 14.52 3.67
CA PHE A 96 9.03 14.48 4.29
C PHE A 96 8.66 15.84 4.89
N LYS A 97 7.37 16.14 4.94
CA LYS A 97 6.82 17.28 5.67
C LYS A 97 6.35 16.86 7.05
N VAL A 98 6.71 17.64 8.08
CA VAL A 98 6.14 17.50 9.43
C VAL A 98 4.67 17.89 9.40
N THR A 99 3.76 17.04 9.84
CA THR A 99 2.33 17.37 9.98
C THR A 99 1.95 17.73 11.41
N SER A 100 2.65 17.14 12.38
CA SER A 100 2.47 17.45 13.80
C SER A 100 3.70 17.04 14.59
N SER A 101 3.92 17.70 15.73
CA SER A 101 5.10 17.50 16.57
C SER A 101 4.78 17.49 18.07
N PRO A 102 3.91 16.59 18.58
CA PRO A 102 3.56 16.55 20.00
C PRO A 102 4.74 16.16 20.90
N ILE A 103 4.76 16.74 22.10
CA ILE A 103 5.63 16.31 23.20
C ILE A 103 4.96 15.10 23.85
N MET A 104 5.62 13.96 23.82
CA MET A 104 5.11 12.69 24.35
C MET A 104 5.41 12.54 25.84
N ASP A 105 6.56 13.05 26.27
CA ASP A 105 7.04 13.00 27.65
C ASP A 105 7.99 14.17 27.92
N GLN A 106 7.98 14.69 29.14
CA GLN A 106 8.81 15.83 29.54
C GLN A 106 9.22 15.75 31.02
N GLU A 107 10.53 15.77 31.22
CA GLU A 107 11.21 15.92 32.51
C GLU A 107 11.98 17.26 32.52
N SER A 108 12.52 17.66 33.68
CA SER A 108 13.19 18.96 33.86
C SER A 108 14.35 19.22 32.90
N ASN A 109 15.02 18.18 32.42
CA ASN A 109 16.18 18.28 31.53
C ASN A 109 16.04 17.40 30.27
N ARG A 110 14.86 16.86 29.97
CA ARG A 110 14.67 15.93 28.85
C ARG A 110 13.25 16.02 28.31
N MET A 111 13.09 16.07 26.99
CA MET A 111 11.81 15.93 26.32
C MET A 111 11.86 14.86 25.24
N THR A 112 10.78 14.10 25.10
CA THR A 112 10.57 13.16 23.99
C THR A 112 9.54 13.76 23.04
N VAL A 113 9.90 13.92 21.78
CA VAL A 113 9.05 14.51 20.75
C VAL A 113 8.76 13.48 19.67
N LEU A 114 7.48 13.34 19.32
CA LEU A 114 7.03 12.57 18.17
C LEU A 114 6.86 13.52 16.99
N LEU A 115 7.43 13.19 15.84
CA LEU A 115 7.14 13.86 14.57
C LEU A 115 6.31 12.91 13.70
N ASN A 116 5.15 13.38 13.27
CA ASN A 116 4.39 12.72 12.21
C ASN A 116 4.78 13.35 10.87
N LEU A 117 5.10 12.50 9.90
CA LEU A 117 5.73 12.88 8.65
C LEU A 117 4.92 12.35 7.46
N ILE A 118 4.79 13.16 6.41
CA ILE A 118 4.08 12.76 5.19
C ILE A 118 4.80 13.25 3.94
N ASN A 119 4.63 12.55 2.82
CA ASN A 119 5.16 13.05 1.55
C ASN A 119 4.49 14.39 1.18
N ASP A 120 5.29 15.34 0.68
CA ASP A 120 4.85 16.68 0.26
C ASP A 120 3.66 16.67 -0.73
N LYS A 121 3.51 15.60 -1.52
CA LYS A 121 2.37 15.49 -2.44
C LYS A 121 1.01 15.45 -1.75
N GLU A 122 0.93 15.04 -0.48
CA GLU A 122 -0.33 15.12 0.30
C GLU A 122 -0.70 16.56 0.66
N ILE A 123 0.30 17.37 1.02
CA ILE A 123 0.09 18.80 1.29
C ILE A 123 -0.37 19.49 0.00
N LYS A 124 0.35 19.27 -1.11
CA LYS A 124 -0.03 19.78 -2.44
C LYS A 124 -1.41 19.33 -2.89
N ASN A 125 -1.80 18.08 -2.58
CA ASN A 125 -3.14 17.57 -2.88
C ASN A 125 -4.25 18.38 -2.19
N SER A 126 -3.98 18.89 -0.98
CA SER A 126 -4.91 19.71 -0.22
C SER A 126 -4.93 21.17 -0.68
N GLU A 127 -3.81 21.68 -1.19
CA GLU A 127 -3.66 23.06 -1.65
C GLU A 127 -4.09 23.30 -3.11
N LEU A 128 -4.17 22.24 -3.92
CA LEU A 128 -4.42 22.33 -5.35
C LEU A 128 -5.79 21.72 -5.73
N PRO A 129 -6.90 22.48 -5.58
CA PRO A 129 -8.20 22.04 -6.07
C PRO A 129 -8.20 21.99 -7.60
N ILE A 130 -8.59 20.85 -8.16
CA ILE A 130 -8.66 20.66 -9.61
C ILE A 130 -10.07 20.96 -10.11
N PHE A 131 -10.17 21.90 -11.06
CA PHE A 131 -11.40 22.22 -11.77
C PHE A 131 -11.39 21.77 -13.23
N ASP A 132 -10.23 21.32 -13.71
CA ASP A 132 -10.04 20.86 -15.08
C ASP A 132 -10.96 19.70 -15.43
N ARG A 133 -11.28 19.64 -16.72
CA ARG A 133 -11.97 18.52 -17.36
C ARG A 133 -10.93 17.61 -18.02
N PHE A 134 -11.03 16.32 -17.76
CA PHE A 134 -10.22 15.29 -18.40
C PHE A 134 -11.14 14.33 -19.16
N VAL A 135 -10.76 14.00 -20.39
CA VAL A 135 -11.48 13.03 -21.24
C VAL A 135 -10.46 12.16 -21.93
N GLY A 136 -10.74 10.87 -21.99
CA GLY A 136 -9.92 9.86 -22.67
C GLY A 136 -9.60 8.70 -21.75
N LYS A 137 -8.54 7.98 -22.11
CA LYS A 137 -8.06 6.80 -21.37
C LYS A 137 -7.72 7.18 -19.93
N ILE A 138 -8.18 6.37 -18.97
CA ILE A 138 -8.01 6.67 -17.55
C ILE A 138 -6.53 6.77 -17.16
N SER A 139 -5.71 5.81 -17.58
CA SER A 139 -4.25 5.83 -17.37
C SER A 139 -3.57 7.12 -17.87
N ASP A 140 -3.91 7.61 -19.06
CA ASP A 140 -3.36 8.87 -19.58
C ASP A 140 -3.79 10.08 -18.72
N THR A 141 -5.03 10.05 -18.21
CA THR A 141 -5.53 11.07 -17.27
C THR A 141 -4.74 11.05 -15.96
N VAL A 142 -4.45 9.86 -15.42
CA VAL A 142 -3.63 9.72 -14.20
C VAL A 142 -2.23 10.30 -14.42
N ILE A 143 -1.57 9.96 -15.54
CA ILE A 143 -0.24 10.51 -15.89
C ILE A 143 -0.30 12.04 -15.98
N LYS A 144 -1.32 12.60 -16.67
CA LYS A 144 -1.49 14.06 -16.79
C LYS A 144 -1.66 14.73 -15.43
N ILE A 145 -2.49 14.17 -14.53
CA ILE A 145 -2.68 14.73 -13.19
C ILE A 145 -1.37 14.70 -12.41
N LEU A 146 -0.65 13.57 -12.39
CA LEU A 146 0.62 13.43 -11.68
C LEU A 146 1.68 14.41 -12.19
N GLN A 147 1.84 14.53 -13.52
CA GLN A 147 2.87 15.38 -14.12
C GLN A 147 2.50 16.86 -14.09
N GLN A 148 1.29 17.22 -14.50
CA GLN A 148 0.92 18.62 -14.73
C GLN A 148 0.40 19.31 -13.46
N LYS A 149 -0.21 18.57 -12.53
CA LYS A 149 -0.79 19.14 -11.32
C LYS A 149 0.09 18.91 -10.10
N LEU A 150 0.59 17.68 -9.91
CA LEU A 150 1.47 17.36 -8.77
C LEU A 150 2.96 17.51 -9.08
N GLN A 151 3.34 17.81 -10.32
CA GLN A 151 4.73 18.01 -10.75
C GLN A 151 5.61 16.82 -10.36
N VAL A 152 5.11 15.60 -10.57
CA VAL A 152 5.87 14.36 -10.36
C VAL A 152 6.71 14.11 -11.60
N SER A 153 8.00 13.81 -11.40
CA SER A 153 8.92 13.50 -12.48
C SER A 153 8.56 12.16 -13.14
N LYS A 154 8.82 12.05 -14.45
CA LYS A 154 8.37 10.89 -15.25
C LYS A 154 8.99 9.57 -14.78
N ASP A 155 10.21 9.60 -14.28
CA ASP A 155 10.94 8.45 -13.71
C ASP A 155 10.29 7.89 -12.44
N LYS A 156 9.43 8.68 -11.77
CA LYS A 156 8.69 8.29 -10.56
C LYS A 156 7.23 7.95 -10.82
N ILE A 157 6.85 7.71 -12.07
CA ILE A 157 5.47 7.42 -12.46
C ILE A 157 5.46 6.06 -13.15
N ASP A 158 4.87 5.08 -12.49
CA ASP A 158 4.59 3.77 -13.06
C ASP A 158 3.08 3.54 -13.16
N VAL A 159 2.54 3.79 -14.36
CA VAL A 159 1.09 3.69 -14.64
C VAL A 159 0.86 2.57 -15.65
N GLU A 160 0.12 1.55 -15.22
CA GLU A 160 -0.35 0.50 -16.10
C GLU A 160 -1.50 1.00 -16.99
N SER A 161 -1.42 0.65 -18.27
CA SER A 161 -2.36 1.04 -19.30
C SER A 161 -3.78 0.49 -19.03
N THR A 162 -4.79 1.34 -19.11
CA THR A 162 -6.21 0.98 -18.98
C THR A 162 -6.87 0.75 -20.34
N LYS A 163 -7.77 -0.22 -20.47
CA LYS A 163 -8.58 -0.42 -21.69
C LYS A 163 -9.61 0.71 -21.86
N ASN A 164 -10.25 1.09 -20.77
CA ASN A 164 -11.40 1.99 -20.79
C ASN A 164 -11.02 3.47 -20.65
N SER A 165 -11.94 4.30 -21.10
CA SER A 165 -11.89 5.75 -21.03
C SER A 165 -12.96 6.28 -20.07
N TYR A 166 -12.73 7.47 -19.53
CA TYR A 166 -13.69 8.15 -18.67
C TYR A 166 -13.55 9.67 -18.81
N GLY A 167 -14.68 10.36 -18.96
CA GLY A 167 -14.79 11.80 -18.81
C GLY A 167 -14.99 12.16 -17.35
N ILE A 168 -14.09 12.97 -16.79
CA ILE A 168 -14.21 13.50 -15.41
C ILE A 168 -13.97 15.00 -15.37
N THR A 169 -14.55 15.62 -14.36
CA THR A 169 -14.26 17.00 -13.96
C THR A 169 -13.77 16.95 -12.53
N GLY A 170 -12.71 17.69 -12.21
CA GLY A 170 -12.12 17.63 -10.87
C GLY A 170 -13.07 18.08 -9.76
N LYS A 171 -13.96 19.04 -10.05
CA LYS A 171 -14.98 19.59 -9.12
C LYS A 171 -14.37 20.10 -7.80
N GLY A 172 -13.18 20.70 -7.87
CA GLY A 172 -12.46 21.22 -6.71
C GLY A 172 -11.83 20.14 -5.82
N ARG A 173 -11.87 18.86 -6.22
CA ARG A 173 -11.19 17.78 -5.49
C ARG A 173 -9.68 17.84 -5.72
N GLY A 174 -8.92 17.39 -4.72
CA GLY A 174 -7.49 17.18 -4.83
C GLY A 174 -7.11 16.08 -5.84
N ALA A 175 -5.91 16.21 -6.42
CA ALA A 175 -5.36 15.30 -7.41
C ALA A 175 -5.38 13.82 -6.99
N LEU A 176 -4.87 13.51 -5.80
CA LEU A 176 -4.79 12.14 -5.29
C LEU A 176 -6.19 11.54 -5.08
N ASN A 177 -7.14 12.35 -4.60
CA ASN A 177 -8.54 11.94 -4.39
C ASN A 177 -9.23 11.59 -5.72
N ILE A 178 -8.94 12.35 -6.78
CA ILE A 178 -9.45 12.06 -8.12
C ILE A 178 -8.87 10.73 -8.62
N ILE A 179 -7.56 10.52 -8.48
CA ILE A 179 -6.91 9.28 -8.93
C ILE A 179 -7.44 8.06 -8.16
N LEU A 180 -7.65 8.17 -6.85
CA LEU A 180 -8.24 7.09 -6.03
C LEU A 180 -9.67 6.72 -6.48
N ASP A 181 -10.48 7.69 -6.91
CA ASP A 181 -11.82 7.42 -7.47
C ASP A 181 -11.75 6.73 -8.84
N LEU A 182 -10.70 6.99 -9.63
CA LEU A 182 -10.45 6.33 -10.91
C LEU A 182 -10.06 4.85 -10.75
N CYS A 183 -9.40 4.47 -9.65
CA CYS A 183 -8.91 3.12 -9.43
C CYS A 183 -9.98 2.02 -9.58
N ARG A 184 -11.14 2.18 -8.91
CA ARG A 184 -12.22 1.18 -8.96
C ARG A 184 -12.88 1.08 -10.35
N ARG A 185 -12.80 2.16 -11.12
CA ARG A 185 -13.42 2.32 -12.43
C ARG A 185 -12.53 1.84 -13.56
N SER A 186 -11.28 1.50 -13.27
CA SER A 186 -10.27 1.18 -14.26
C SER A 186 -10.28 -0.29 -14.62
N VAL A 187 -10.26 -0.56 -15.92
CA VAL A 187 -10.20 -1.91 -16.50
C VAL A 187 -8.83 -2.08 -17.17
N PRO A 188 -8.04 -3.11 -16.82
CA PRO A 188 -6.76 -3.35 -17.47
C PRO A 188 -6.95 -3.84 -18.90
N VAL A 189 -5.90 -3.73 -19.71
CA VAL A 189 -5.90 -4.29 -21.08
C VAL A 189 -6.08 -5.81 -21.05
N LYS A 190 -5.53 -6.47 -20.03
CA LYS A 190 -5.68 -7.90 -19.75
C LYS A 190 -5.96 -8.09 -18.26
N GLY A 191 -7.06 -8.76 -17.94
CA GLY A 191 -7.44 -9.01 -16.55
C GLY A 191 -8.89 -8.58 -16.28
N ASP A 192 -9.16 -8.35 -15.01
CA ASP A 192 -10.42 -7.92 -14.43
C ASP A 192 -10.26 -6.51 -13.84
N ALA A 193 -11.38 -5.79 -13.69
CA ALA A 193 -11.32 -4.42 -13.23
C ALA A 193 -10.82 -4.29 -11.79
N GLY A 194 -10.26 -3.12 -11.47
CA GLY A 194 -9.75 -2.78 -10.14
C GLY A 194 -8.26 -2.51 -10.14
N TYR A 195 -7.91 -1.30 -9.70
CA TYR A 195 -6.55 -0.80 -9.60
C TYR A 195 -6.22 -0.35 -8.18
N PHE A 196 -4.95 -0.28 -7.82
CA PHE A 196 -4.49 0.50 -6.68
C PHE A 196 -3.71 1.70 -7.17
N PHE A 197 -3.79 2.78 -6.39
CA PHE A 197 -2.95 3.95 -6.55
C PHE A 197 -2.24 4.20 -5.23
N TYR A 198 -0.91 4.12 -5.27
CA TYR A 198 -0.08 4.17 -4.08
C TYR A 198 1.31 4.66 -4.41
N GLN A 199 2.02 5.15 -3.40
CA GLN A 199 3.41 5.54 -3.51
C GLN A 199 4.29 4.54 -2.76
N THR A 200 5.46 4.28 -3.32
CA THR A 200 6.57 3.59 -2.66
C THR A 200 7.80 4.50 -2.67
N GLN A 201 8.92 4.08 -2.09
CA GLN A 201 10.16 4.89 -2.15
C GLN A 201 10.65 5.13 -3.59
N ASP A 202 10.22 4.31 -4.57
CA ASP A 202 10.63 4.46 -5.97
C ASP A 202 9.72 5.43 -6.75
N GLY A 203 8.47 5.64 -6.30
CA GLY A 203 7.54 6.55 -6.98
C GLY A 203 6.06 6.17 -6.83
N PHE A 204 5.23 6.80 -7.66
CA PHE A 204 3.80 6.56 -7.73
C PHE A 204 3.47 5.41 -8.68
N ASN A 205 2.60 4.53 -8.21
CA ASN A 205 2.17 3.31 -8.89
C ASN A 205 0.66 3.36 -9.13
N PHE A 206 0.22 3.11 -10.36
CA PHE A 206 -1.17 2.89 -10.71
C PHE A 206 -1.29 1.53 -11.40
N LYS A 207 -1.65 0.49 -10.64
CA LYS A 207 -1.54 -0.91 -11.06
C LYS A 207 -2.83 -1.67 -10.87
N SER A 208 -3.18 -2.52 -11.82
CA SER A 208 -4.30 -3.44 -11.70
C SER A 208 -3.99 -4.53 -10.67
N ILE A 209 -5.02 -5.05 -10.02
CA ILE A 209 -4.84 -6.17 -9.09
C ILE A 209 -4.23 -7.37 -9.84
N ASP A 210 -4.65 -7.64 -11.08
CA ASP A 210 -4.08 -8.75 -11.87
C ASP A 210 -2.59 -8.58 -12.17
N SER A 211 -2.14 -7.37 -12.51
CA SER A 211 -0.72 -7.11 -12.68
C SER A 211 0.03 -7.36 -11.38
N LEU A 212 -0.50 -6.88 -10.24
CA LEU A 212 0.14 -7.06 -8.94
C LEU A 212 0.27 -8.55 -8.57
N LEU A 213 -0.78 -9.35 -8.82
CA LEU A 213 -0.79 -10.79 -8.52
C LEU A 213 -0.03 -11.65 -9.56
N SER A 214 0.41 -11.07 -10.67
CA SER A 214 1.13 -11.78 -11.73
C SER A 214 2.65 -11.69 -11.61
N GLN A 215 3.15 -10.90 -10.65
CA GLN A 215 4.58 -10.74 -10.40
C GLN A 215 5.19 -12.01 -9.80
N ASP A 216 6.48 -12.20 -10.04
CA ASP A 216 7.28 -13.22 -9.34
C ASP A 216 7.48 -12.85 -7.88
N SER A 217 7.70 -13.86 -7.04
CA SER A 217 8.03 -13.62 -5.64
C SER A 217 9.41 -12.99 -5.54
N LYS A 218 9.47 -11.84 -4.86
CA LYS A 218 10.70 -11.07 -4.68
C LYS A 218 11.63 -11.71 -3.65
N GLN A 219 11.05 -12.38 -2.66
CA GLN A 219 11.79 -13.09 -1.62
C GLN A 219 10.93 -14.20 -1.01
N LYS A 220 11.59 -15.24 -0.51
CA LYS A 220 11.00 -16.31 0.29
C LYS A 220 11.39 -16.16 1.76
N TYR A 221 10.41 -16.22 2.66
CA TYR A 221 10.60 -16.14 4.11
C TYR A 221 10.11 -17.41 4.80
N VAL A 222 10.88 -17.91 5.76
CA VAL A 222 10.61 -19.18 6.45
C VAL A 222 10.23 -18.97 7.91
N TYR A 223 9.19 -19.65 8.38
CA TYR A 223 8.81 -19.74 9.78
C TYR A 223 8.89 -21.18 10.28
N SER A 224 9.77 -21.43 11.25
CA SER A 224 10.04 -22.76 11.82
C SER A 224 9.77 -22.86 13.33
N GLY A 225 8.94 -21.96 13.88
CA GLY A 225 8.57 -21.95 15.31
C GLY A 225 9.67 -21.57 16.32
N ALA A 226 10.94 -21.77 15.99
CA ALA A 226 12.10 -21.42 16.81
C ALA A 226 13.16 -20.67 16.00
N LEU A 227 13.54 -19.48 16.47
CA LEU A 227 14.77 -18.81 16.02
C LEU A 227 15.93 -19.44 16.81
N LYS A 228 16.68 -20.34 16.18
CA LYS A 228 18.00 -20.70 16.72
C LYS A 228 18.91 -19.47 16.61
N GLU A 229 19.44 -19.00 17.73
CA GLU A 229 20.50 -17.98 17.71
C GLU A 229 21.67 -18.53 16.93
N ASN A 230 21.97 -17.89 15.80
CA ASN A 230 23.20 -18.13 15.07
C ASN A 230 24.04 -16.86 15.21
N LEU A 231 25.10 -16.94 16.01
CA LEU A 231 26.02 -15.83 16.25
C LEU A 231 27.01 -15.66 15.08
N GLU A 232 27.17 -16.69 14.24
CA GLU A 232 28.26 -16.76 13.26
C GLU A 232 27.82 -16.37 11.82
N ASN A 233 26.58 -16.62 11.40
CA ASN A 233 26.12 -16.42 10.01
C ASN A 233 24.79 -15.66 9.84
N SER A 234 24.50 -15.23 8.60
CA SER A 234 23.29 -14.51 8.14
C SER A 234 22.05 -15.38 7.89
N ASP A 235 22.05 -16.65 8.30
CA ASP A 235 20.96 -17.61 8.01
C ASP A 235 19.58 -17.23 8.56
N ASN A 236 19.52 -16.23 9.44
CA ASN A 236 18.28 -15.75 10.03
C ASN A 236 17.68 -14.53 9.31
N ASP A 237 18.35 -13.98 8.29
CA ASP A 237 17.90 -12.76 7.59
C ASP A 237 16.58 -12.93 6.81
N PHE A 238 16.25 -14.17 6.45
CA PHE A 238 15.00 -14.54 5.77
C PHE A 238 14.08 -15.38 6.65
N LYS A 239 14.25 -15.33 7.97
CA LYS A 239 13.33 -15.98 8.92
C LYS A 239 12.29 -15.00 9.43
N ILE A 240 11.07 -15.50 9.57
CA ILE A 240 9.99 -14.76 10.20
C ILE A 240 10.24 -14.72 11.72
N LEU A 241 10.29 -13.52 12.29
CA LEU A 241 10.73 -13.26 13.66
C LEU A 241 9.70 -13.69 14.72
N SER A 242 8.42 -13.67 14.36
CA SER A 242 7.31 -14.00 15.26
C SER A 242 6.26 -14.81 14.53
N ALA A 243 5.54 -15.68 15.23
CA ALA A 243 4.43 -16.45 14.68
C ALA A 243 3.52 -15.59 13.77
N PRO A 244 3.30 -16.02 12.51
CA PRO A 244 2.37 -15.35 11.62
C PRO A 244 0.99 -15.21 12.27
N ARG A 245 0.42 -13.99 12.24
CA ARG A 245 -0.87 -13.70 12.87
C ARG A 245 -1.94 -13.46 11.81
N ILE A 246 -2.90 -14.38 11.70
CA ILE A 246 -4.07 -14.18 10.86
C ILE A 246 -4.97 -13.10 11.50
N LYS A 247 -5.08 -11.95 10.82
CA LYS A 247 -5.93 -10.82 11.23
C LYS A 247 -7.36 -10.95 10.70
N LYS A 248 -7.50 -11.54 9.53
CA LYS A 248 -8.78 -11.84 8.91
C LYS A 248 -8.66 -13.14 8.14
N ASP A 249 -9.68 -13.96 8.26
CA ASP A 249 -9.82 -15.23 7.57
C ASP A 249 -11.05 -15.21 6.65
N GLN A 250 -11.18 -16.26 5.83
CA GLN A 250 -12.29 -16.46 4.93
C GLN A 250 -13.61 -16.60 5.70
N ASP A 251 -14.50 -15.63 5.50
CA ASP A 251 -15.88 -15.70 5.98
C ASP A 251 -16.81 -15.87 4.78
N ILE A 252 -17.20 -17.12 4.52
CA ILE A 252 -18.06 -17.49 3.39
C ILE A 252 -19.42 -16.81 3.49
N THR A 253 -19.99 -16.70 4.70
CA THR A 253 -21.30 -16.07 4.90
C THR A 253 -21.26 -14.60 4.51
N LYS A 254 -20.23 -13.88 4.96
CA LYS A 254 -20.02 -12.48 4.61
C LYS A 254 -19.70 -12.31 3.13
N ALA A 255 -18.90 -13.21 2.54
CA ALA A 255 -18.57 -13.18 1.12
C ALA A 255 -19.82 -13.38 0.23
N LEU A 256 -20.70 -14.34 0.58
CA LEU A 256 -21.97 -14.53 -0.11
C LEU A 256 -22.88 -13.30 0.05
N LYS A 257 -23.06 -12.77 1.27
CA LYS A 257 -23.84 -11.54 1.51
C LYS A 257 -23.33 -10.34 0.71
N ASN A 258 -22.02 -10.24 0.53
CA ASN A 258 -21.40 -9.15 -0.23
C ASN A 258 -21.47 -9.34 -1.74
N GLY A 259 -21.97 -10.48 -2.24
CA GLY A 259 -22.02 -10.79 -3.65
C GLY A 259 -20.65 -11.10 -4.26
N THR A 260 -19.69 -11.57 -3.46
CA THR A 260 -18.30 -11.79 -3.88
C THR A 260 -18.18 -12.85 -4.98
N TYR A 261 -19.03 -13.89 -4.96
CA TYR A 261 -18.96 -15.01 -5.90
C TYR A 261 -19.96 -14.90 -7.06
N VAL A 262 -21.21 -14.52 -6.77
CA VAL A 262 -22.28 -14.33 -7.78
C VAL A 262 -23.16 -13.15 -7.37
N ASN A 263 -23.30 -12.14 -8.23
CA ASN A 263 -24.16 -10.99 -7.97
C ASN A 263 -24.94 -10.56 -9.21
N ARG A 264 -26.13 -10.00 -9.00
CA ARG A 264 -26.99 -9.43 -10.04
C ARG A 264 -26.83 -7.92 -10.06
N ASN A 265 -26.68 -7.33 -11.22
CA ASN A 265 -26.59 -5.89 -11.40
C ASN A 265 -27.68 -5.43 -12.37
N VAL A 266 -28.48 -4.48 -11.90
CA VAL A 266 -29.54 -3.83 -12.68
C VAL A 266 -29.04 -2.44 -13.06
N PHE A 267 -28.99 -2.15 -14.35
CA PHE A 267 -28.53 -0.88 -14.89
C PHE A 267 -29.71 -0.14 -15.51
N PHE A 268 -29.93 1.10 -15.06
CA PHE A 268 -30.99 1.98 -15.55
C PHE A 268 -30.41 3.03 -16.49
N ASN A 269 -30.99 3.14 -17.68
CA ASN A 269 -30.72 4.21 -18.63
C ASN A 269 -31.68 5.38 -18.36
N PRO A 270 -31.22 6.52 -17.82
CA PRO A 270 -32.10 7.65 -17.53
C PRO A 270 -32.64 8.38 -18.77
N GLN A 271 -32.05 8.16 -19.95
CA GLN A 271 -32.49 8.79 -21.20
C GLN A 271 -33.62 7.98 -21.87
N THR A 272 -33.51 6.64 -21.89
CA THR A 272 -34.51 5.76 -22.53
C THR A 272 -35.52 5.16 -21.55
N PHE A 273 -35.28 5.30 -20.23
CA PHE A 273 -36.03 4.65 -19.15
C PHE A 273 -35.98 3.10 -19.18
N GLU A 274 -35.05 2.53 -19.94
CA GLU A 274 -34.86 1.08 -20.02
C GLU A 274 -33.97 0.55 -18.91
N HIS A 275 -34.22 -0.70 -18.52
CA HIS A 275 -33.39 -1.44 -17.59
C HIS A 275 -32.72 -2.63 -18.30
N SER A 276 -31.44 -2.84 -18.01
CA SER A 276 -30.70 -4.04 -18.41
C SER A 276 -30.18 -4.77 -17.18
N GLU A 277 -30.21 -6.10 -17.20
CA GLU A 277 -29.78 -6.93 -16.08
C GLU A 277 -28.65 -7.86 -16.49
N ILE A 278 -27.62 -7.96 -15.64
CA ILE A 278 -26.50 -8.86 -15.85
C ILE A 278 -26.18 -9.55 -14.53
N VAL A 279 -26.06 -10.88 -14.57
CA VAL A 279 -25.56 -11.68 -13.45
C VAL A 279 -24.09 -11.94 -13.69
N PHE A 280 -23.24 -11.48 -12.77
CA PHE A 280 -21.80 -11.68 -12.79
C PHE A 280 -21.40 -12.83 -11.87
N SER A 281 -20.42 -13.60 -12.29
CA SER A 281 -19.84 -14.70 -11.52
C SER A 281 -18.31 -14.67 -11.53
N VAL A 282 -17.69 -15.11 -10.44
CA VAL A 282 -16.22 -15.01 -10.28
C VAL A 282 -15.47 -15.84 -11.33
N ASP A 283 -16.01 -16.99 -11.75
CA ASP A 283 -15.34 -17.89 -12.69
C ASP A 283 -15.45 -17.46 -14.16
N LYS A 284 -16.56 -16.80 -14.56
CA LYS A 284 -16.82 -16.45 -15.96
C LYS A 284 -16.40 -15.02 -16.28
N ASP A 285 -16.78 -14.11 -15.40
CA ASP A 285 -16.71 -12.67 -15.64
C ASP A 285 -15.64 -11.99 -14.79
N GLY A 286 -15.12 -12.70 -13.78
CA GLY A 286 -14.16 -12.20 -12.79
C GLY A 286 -12.89 -13.04 -12.66
N VAL A 287 -12.37 -13.06 -11.43
CA VAL A 287 -11.01 -13.46 -11.02
C VAL A 287 -10.32 -14.48 -11.94
N LYS A 288 -9.50 -13.94 -12.85
CA LYS A 288 -8.61 -14.72 -13.72
C LYS A 288 -7.31 -15.14 -13.01
N LYS A 289 -6.85 -14.35 -12.04
CA LYS A 289 -5.59 -14.57 -11.34
C LYS A 289 -5.76 -14.66 -9.82
N THR A 290 -5.38 -15.79 -9.24
CA THR A 290 -5.33 -16.03 -7.79
C THR A 290 -3.89 -16.22 -7.34
N LEU A 291 -3.60 -15.91 -6.07
CA LEU A 291 -2.36 -16.31 -5.38
C LEU A 291 -2.54 -17.64 -4.63
N GLY A 292 -3.75 -17.89 -4.14
CA GLY A 292 -4.16 -19.15 -3.54
C GLY A 292 -4.51 -20.24 -4.54
N GLY A 293 -4.85 -21.41 -4.01
CA GLY A 293 -5.44 -22.51 -4.76
C GLY A 293 -6.88 -22.24 -5.14
N ASP A 294 -7.68 -23.30 -5.24
CA ASP A 294 -9.11 -23.19 -5.59
C ASP A 294 -9.86 -22.26 -4.62
N LEU A 295 -10.79 -21.47 -5.16
CA LEU A 295 -11.72 -20.69 -4.34
C LEU A 295 -12.63 -21.63 -3.52
N PRO A 296 -12.96 -21.28 -2.27
CA PRO A 296 -13.73 -22.14 -1.38
C PRO A 296 -15.20 -22.32 -1.83
N VAL A 297 -15.72 -21.37 -2.63
CA VAL A 297 -17.05 -21.45 -3.22
C VAL A 297 -16.91 -21.36 -4.72
N LYS A 298 -17.41 -22.37 -5.44
CA LYS A 298 -17.52 -22.33 -6.89
C LYS A 298 -18.89 -21.76 -7.27
N PRO A 299 -18.98 -20.79 -8.19
CA PRO A 299 -20.25 -20.23 -8.69
C PRO A 299 -21.33 -21.26 -9.02
N LYS A 300 -20.96 -22.42 -9.56
CA LYS A 300 -21.89 -23.52 -9.89
C LYS A 300 -22.62 -24.10 -8.67
N ASP A 301 -22.03 -23.96 -7.48
CA ASP A 301 -22.58 -24.47 -6.22
C ASP A 301 -23.55 -23.45 -5.59
N VAL A 302 -23.61 -22.23 -6.13
CA VAL A 302 -24.54 -21.18 -5.69
C VAL A 302 -25.83 -21.27 -6.51
N LYS A 303 -26.96 -21.55 -5.85
CA LYS A 303 -28.27 -21.75 -6.50
C LYS A 303 -28.80 -20.53 -7.27
N GLY A 304 -28.23 -19.34 -7.08
CA GLY A 304 -28.66 -18.09 -7.71
C GLY A 304 -27.71 -16.92 -7.40
N PHE A 305 -28.14 -15.68 -7.62
CA PHE A 305 -27.39 -14.51 -7.17
C PHE A 305 -27.59 -14.28 -5.67
N THR A 306 -26.54 -13.83 -4.97
CA THR A 306 -26.60 -13.62 -3.51
C THR A 306 -26.76 -12.16 -3.12
N LYS A 307 -26.58 -11.25 -4.08
CA LYS A 307 -26.74 -9.80 -3.91
C LYS A 307 -27.26 -9.18 -5.20
N THR A 308 -28.15 -8.20 -5.08
CA THR A 308 -28.56 -7.33 -6.18
C THR A 308 -28.01 -5.92 -5.95
N ASN A 309 -27.38 -5.35 -6.97
CA ASN A 309 -26.94 -3.96 -7.00
C ASN A 309 -27.73 -3.20 -8.09
N HIS A 310 -28.01 -1.93 -7.83
CA HIS A 310 -28.69 -1.03 -8.77
C HIS A 310 -27.77 0.10 -9.16
N HIS A 311 -27.70 0.39 -10.46
CA HIS A 311 -26.81 1.39 -11.04
C HIS A 311 -27.58 2.29 -11.99
N ILE A 312 -27.25 3.58 -11.97
CA ILE A 312 -27.73 4.55 -12.96
C ILE A 312 -26.57 4.79 -13.93
N LEU A 313 -26.84 4.63 -15.22
CA LEU A 313 -25.84 4.87 -16.26
C LEU A 313 -25.60 6.38 -16.41
N ASP A 314 -24.33 6.75 -16.47
CA ASP A 314 -23.91 8.12 -16.79
C ASP A 314 -24.00 8.34 -18.31
N ILE A 315 -25.15 8.79 -18.81
CA ILE A 315 -25.40 9.02 -20.24
C ILE A 315 -25.64 10.51 -20.46
N GLY A 316 -24.96 11.07 -21.46
CA GLY A 316 -25.15 12.48 -21.84
C GLY A 316 -24.49 13.52 -20.93
N SER A 317 -23.94 13.16 -19.76
CA SER A 317 -23.37 14.16 -18.82
C SER A 317 -22.12 14.85 -19.34
N PHE A 318 -21.31 14.17 -20.16
CA PHE A 318 -20.08 14.73 -20.74
C PHE A 318 -20.26 15.15 -22.20
N GLU A 319 -21.08 14.42 -22.94
CA GLU A 319 -21.36 14.62 -24.36
C GLU A 319 -22.85 14.38 -24.56
N THR A 320 -23.64 15.46 -24.65
CA THR A 320 -25.12 15.39 -24.66
C THR A 320 -25.70 14.60 -25.83
N GLN A 321 -24.94 14.45 -26.92
CA GLN A 321 -25.31 13.67 -28.10
C GLN A 321 -24.84 12.22 -28.05
N ASN A 322 -24.01 11.85 -27.06
CA ASN A 322 -23.47 10.51 -26.93
C ASN A 322 -24.41 9.65 -26.09
N GLN A 323 -25.00 8.64 -26.73
CA GLN A 323 -25.87 7.67 -26.05
C GLN A 323 -25.08 6.55 -25.34
N ASN A 324 -23.76 6.49 -25.56
CA ASN A 324 -22.93 5.53 -24.84
C ASN A 324 -22.68 6.02 -23.40
N PRO A 325 -22.72 5.12 -22.41
CA PRO A 325 -22.37 5.47 -21.05
C PRO A 325 -20.94 6.00 -20.95
N ASN A 326 -20.75 7.10 -20.23
CA ASN A 326 -19.45 7.62 -19.82
C ASN A 326 -18.82 6.63 -18.84
N ASN A 327 -17.90 5.79 -19.36
CA ASN A 327 -17.26 4.70 -18.63
C ASN A 327 -18.26 3.64 -18.14
N ASP A 328 -18.76 2.80 -19.05
CA ASP A 328 -19.84 1.85 -18.79
C ASP A 328 -19.59 0.98 -17.54
N PRO A 329 -20.38 1.14 -16.46
CA PRO A 329 -20.23 0.37 -15.22
C PRO A 329 -20.43 -1.13 -15.41
N ARG A 330 -21.05 -1.58 -16.50
CA ARG A 330 -21.15 -3.00 -16.85
C ARG A 330 -19.79 -3.66 -17.04
N GLU A 331 -18.75 -2.91 -17.39
CA GLU A 331 -17.42 -3.47 -17.62
C GLU A 331 -16.59 -3.65 -16.32
N TRP A 332 -16.87 -2.87 -15.27
CA TRP A 332 -15.96 -2.75 -14.14
C TRP A 332 -16.60 -2.84 -12.75
N GLN A 333 -17.85 -2.43 -12.59
CA GLN A 333 -18.44 -2.22 -11.26
C GLN A 333 -18.53 -3.52 -10.44
N ALA A 334 -19.06 -4.58 -11.04
CA ALA A 334 -19.20 -5.88 -10.38
C ALA A 334 -17.85 -6.58 -10.21
N THR A 335 -17.06 -6.63 -11.28
CA THR A 335 -15.78 -7.34 -11.32
C THR A 335 -14.77 -6.72 -10.36
N SER A 336 -14.68 -5.38 -10.30
CA SER A 336 -13.83 -4.66 -9.36
C SER A 336 -14.23 -4.93 -7.90
N GLN A 337 -15.52 -4.86 -7.57
CA GLN A 337 -16.00 -5.15 -6.21
C GLN A 337 -15.67 -6.58 -5.78
N MET A 338 -15.92 -7.56 -6.64
CA MET A 338 -15.59 -8.97 -6.37
C MET A 338 -14.09 -9.14 -6.18
N ARG A 339 -13.27 -8.48 -7.00
CA ARG A 339 -11.81 -8.57 -6.96
C ARG A 339 -11.22 -8.04 -5.66
N TYR A 340 -11.62 -6.85 -5.21
CA TYR A 340 -11.17 -6.32 -3.91
C TYR A 340 -11.64 -7.19 -2.75
N ASN A 341 -12.87 -7.69 -2.79
CA ASN A 341 -13.38 -8.55 -1.72
C ASN A 341 -12.60 -9.86 -1.62
N LEU A 342 -12.28 -10.48 -2.76
CA LEU A 342 -11.52 -11.72 -2.82
C LEU A 342 -10.08 -11.51 -2.37
N LEU A 343 -9.39 -10.46 -2.83
CA LEU A 343 -8.01 -10.19 -2.45
C LEU A 343 -7.81 -10.13 -0.93
N HIS A 344 -8.81 -9.61 -0.21
CA HIS A 344 -8.78 -9.45 1.25
C HIS A 344 -9.40 -10.62 2.02
N SER A 345 -9.58 -11.78 1.39
CA SER A 345 -10.14 -12.97 2.05
C SER A 345 -9.29 -13.41 3.23
N ILE A 346 -7.98 -13.46 3.05
CA ILE A 346 -7.00 -13.80 4.10
C ILE A 346 -6.08 -12.59 4.28
N VAL A 347 -5.92 -12.15 5.53
CA VAL A 347 -5.00 -11.07 5.91
C VAL A 347 -4.10 -11.58 7.02
N MET A 348 -2.79 -11.58 6.78
CA MET A 348 -1.77 -12.09 7.69
C MET A 348 -0.77 -11.00 8.06
N ASN A 349 -0.40 -10.91 9.33
CA ASN A 349 0.68 -10.04 9.79
C ASN A 349 1.92 -10.86 10.14
N ILE A 350 3.07 -10.46 9.60
CA ILE A 350 4.38 -11.04 9.94
C ILE A 350 5.38 -9.93 10.27
N GLN A 351 6.47 -10.32 10.95
CA GLN A 351 7.62 -9.46 11.19
C GLN A 351 8.87 -10.20 10.72
N ILE A 352 9.73 -9.53 9.96
CA ILE A 352 10.97 -10.08 9.38
C ILE A 352 12.14 -9.14 9.73
N PRO A 353 13.40 -9.60 9.64
CA PRO A 353 14.56 -8.71 9.62
C PRO A 353 14.41 -7.61 8.58
N CYS A 354 15.10 -6.49 8.80
CA CYS A 354 14.90 -5.31 7.95
C CYS A 354 15.28 -5.61 6.50
N ASN A 355 14.32 -5.43 5.59
CA ASN A 355 14.56 -5.53 4.16
C ASN A 355 13.93 -4.32 3.46
N THR A 356 14.73 -3.28 3.24
CA THR A 356 14.28 -2.05 2.56
C THR A 356 14.25 -2.18 1.04
N GLU A 357 14.47 -3.37 0.48
CA GLU A 357 14.21 -3.66 -0.94
C GLU A 357 12.76 -4.04 -1.20
N LEU A 358 12.01 -4.44 -0.16
CA LEU A 358 10.57 -4.72 -0.28
C LEU A 358 9.76 -3.43 -0.46
N ARG A 359 8.64 -3.55 -1.16
CA ARG A 359 7.68 -2.47 -1.47
C ARG A 359 6.25 -2.94 -1.23
N ALA A 360 5.35 -2.01 -0.93
CA ALA A 360 3.93 -2.31 -1.02
C ALA A 360 3.59 -2.70 -2.47
N GLY A 361 2.81 -3.76 -2.64
CA GLY A 361 2.50 -4.33 -3.96
C GLY A 361 3.45 -5.42 -4.45
N ASP A 362 4.57 -5.68 -3.76
CA ASP A 362 5.42 -6.84 -4.07
C ASP A 362 4.74 -8.15 -3.67
N ILE A 363 5.09 -9.23 -4.38
CA ILE A 363 4.76 -10.61 -3.96
C ILE A 363 5.93 -11.18 -3.16
N ILE A 364 5.64 -11.83 -2.05
CA ILE A 364 6.61 -12.66 -1.31
C ILE A 364 6.07 -14.07 -1.12
N GLU A 365 6.96 -15.02 -0.93
CA GLU A 365 6.61 -16.40 -0.59
C GLU A 365 6.83 -16.64 0.90
N ILE A 366 5.84 -17.25 1.56
CA ILE A 366 5.93 -17.66 2.95
C ILE A 366 5.98 -19.18 3.00
N ASP A 367 6.98 -19.70 3.71
CA ASP A 367 7.13 -21.11 4.03
C ASP A 367 6.90 -21.29 5.52
N ILE A 368 5.88 -22.06 5.89
CA ILE A 368 5.54 -22.33 7.28
C ILE A 368 5.82 -23.81 7.51
N GLU A 369 6.62 -24.12 8.52
CA GLU A 369 6.91 -25.50 8.87
C GLU A 369 5.63 -26.26 9.26
N SER A 370 5.47 -27.47 8.73
CA SER A 370 4.34 -28.34 9.00
C SER A 370 4.29 -28.76 10.47
N GLN A 371 3.08 -28.91 11.02
CA GLN A 371 2.83 -29.47 12.35
C GLN A 371 2.72 -31.00 12.36
N GLN A 372 2.95 -31.66 11.22
CA GLN A 372 2.91 -33.12 11.13
C GLN A 372 4.08 -33.78 11.90
N GLU A 373 3.83 -34.99 12.42
CA GLU A 373 4.85 -35.80 13.11
C GLU A 373 5.94 -36.27 12.13
N ASP A 374 5.54 -36.78 10.96
CA ASP A 374 6.45 -37.21 9.90
C ASP A 374 6.65 -36.10 8.85
N LYS A 375 7.75 -35.35 8.99
CA LYS A 375 8.09 -34.22 8.09
C LYS A 375 8.82 -34.65 6.80
N VAL A 376 8.98 -35.95 6.56
CA VAL A 376 9.75 -36.49 5.43
C VAL A 376 9.05 -36.21 4.09
N ASP A 377 7.72 -36.34 4.05
CA ASP A 377 6.93 -36.23 2.82
C ASP A 377 6.32 -34.82 2.61
N SER A 378 6.16 -34.02 3.66
CA SER A 378 5.58 -32.66 3.58
C SER A 378 6.12 -31.77 4.72
N PRO A 379 7.33 -31.22 4.58
CA PRO A 379 7.95 -30.42 5.64
C PRO A 379 7.27 -29.06 5.85
N SER A 380 6.43 -28.62 4.92
CA SER A 380 5.79 -27.31 4.90
C SER A 380 4.26 -27.40 4.94
N ASP A 381 3.61 -26.48 5.64
CA ASP A 381 2.17 -26.25 5.60
C ASP A 381 1.79 -25.62 4.26
N GLU A 382 1.33 -26.43 3.31
CA GLU A 382 0.90 -25.95 1.99
C GLU A 382 -0.45 -25.22 2.01
N GLN A 383 -1.23 -25.32 3.09
CA GLN A 383 -2.50 -24.58 3.20
C GLN A 383 -2.20 -23.12 3.48
N GLN A 384 -1.40 -22.85 4.51
CA GLN A 384 -1.06 -21.50 4.95
C GLN A 384 0.15 -20.92 4.21
N GLY A 385 1.08 -21.75 3.77
CA GLY A 385 2.24 -21.35 2.96
C GLY A 385 1.87 -20.93 1.53
N GLY A 386 2.81 -20.30 0.85
CA GLY A 386 2.69 -19.88 -0.55
C GLY A 386 2.87 -18.38 -0.76
N LYS A 387 2.36 -17.88 -1.89
CA LYS A 387 2.54 -16.49 -2.31
C LYS A 387 1.53 -15.55 -1.66
N TYR A 388 2.01 -14.39 -1.22
CA TYR A 388 1.22 -13.32 -0.62
C TYR A 388 1.60 -11.97 -1.21
N LEU A 389 0.62 -11.08 -1.34
CA LEU A 389 0.82 -9.67 -1.73
C LEU A 389 1.09 -8.83 -0.48
N ILE A 390 2.10 -7.96 -0.52
CA ILE A 390 2.34 -6.96 0.53
C ILE A 390 1.30 -5.85 0.39
N LEU A 391 0.33 -5.79 1.32
CA LEU A 391 -0.68 -4.73 1.36
C LEU A 391 -0.16 -3.49 2.08
N HIS A 392 0.46 -3.70 3.24
CA HIS A 392 1.11 -2.65 4.04
C HIS A 392 2.49 -3.12 4.46
N LEU A 393 3.45 -2.21 4.47
CA LEU A 393 4.74 -2.44 5.11
C LEU A 393 5.12 -1.29 6.02
N CYS A 394 5.89 -1.63 7.05
CA CYS A 394 6.57 -0.68 7.91
C CYS A 394 8.04 -1.09 8.06
N HIS A 395 8.98 -0.25 7.63
CA HIS A 395 10.38 -0.41 8.00
C HIS A 395 10.61 0.34 9.32
N HIS A 396 10.97 -0.39 10.37
CA HIS A 396 11.28 0.15 11.69
C HIS A 396 12.78 0.16 11.91
N PHE A 397 13.28 1.28 12.42
CA PHE A 397 14.67 1.47 12.79
C PHE A 397 14.71 2.03 14.21
N ASP A 398 15.35 1.32 15.13
CA ASP A 398 15.66 1.81 16.48
C ASP A 398 17.15 1.66 16.79
N THR A 399 17.56 2.07 17.99
CA THR A 399 18.97 2.03 18.43
C THR A 399 19.52 0.62 18.66
N LEU A 400 18.65 -0.39 18.75
CA LEU A 400 18.99 -1.78 19.08
C LEU A 400 18.84 -2.72 17.89
N ARG A 401 17.85 -2.50 17.02
CA ARG A 401 17.49 -3.38 15.92
C ARG A 401 16.68 -2.68 14.83
N SER A 402 16.68 -3.30 13.66
CA SER A 402 15.83 -2.91 12.55
C SER A 402 14.98 -4.10 12.10
N TYR A 403 13.73 -3.88 11.74
CA TYR A 403 12.84 -4.93 11.25
C TYR A 403 11.82 -4.39 10.27
N THR A 404 11.20 -5.27 9.50
CA THR A 404 10.08 -4.93 8.63
C THR A 404 8.83 -5.66 9.08
N SER A 405 7.78 -4.90 9.37
CA SER A 405 6.45 -5.43 9.69
C SER A 405 5.60 -5.41 8.43
N LEU A 406 5.00 -6.53 8.08
CA LEU A 406 4.23 -6.70 6.85
C LEU A 406 2.79 -7.10 7.17
N THR A 407 1.83 -6.45 6.52
CA THR A 407 0.47 -6.96 6.36
C THR A 407 0.34 -7.50 4.96
N LEU A 408 0.02 -8.79 4.89
CA LEU A 408 0.01 -9.61 3.71
C LEU A 408 -1.41 -10.03 3.39
N VAL A 409 -1.76 -10.11 2.11
CA VAL A 409 -3.09 -10.51 1.66
C VAL A 409 -3.04 -11.61 0.62
N ARG A 410 -4.08 -12.43 0.64
CA ARG A 410 -4.27 -13.56 -0.25
C ARG A 410 -5.75 -13.87 -0.40
N ASP A 411 -6.11 -14.39 -1.56
CA ASP A 411 -7.49 -14.62 -1.96
C ASP A 411 -8.05 -15.99 -1.57
N SER A 412 -7.22 -17.03 -1.54
CA SER A 412 -7.57 -18.38 -1.10
C SER A 412 -6.43 -19.10 -0.40
N TYR A 413 -6.76 -20.16 0.34
CA TYR A 413 -5.78 -21.09 0.91
C TYR A 413 -5.16 -21.98 -0.19
N GLY A 414 -4.03 -22.61 0.14
CA GLY A 414 -3.44 -23.66 -0.66
C GLY A 414 -2.43 -23.20 -1.71
N ILE A 415 -1.50 -24.11 -2.00
CA ILE A 415 -0.67 -24.24 -3.20
C ILE A 415 -1.35 -23.98 -4.56
N ARG A 416 -1.20 -22.85 -5.26
CA ARG A 416 -1.51 -22.85 -6.70
C ARG A 416 -0.48 -23.70 -7.45
N ARG A 417 -0.81 -24.97 -7.66
CA ARG A 417 -0.04 -25.85 -8.55
C ARG A 417 -0.45 -25.53 -9.99
N SER A 418 0.51 -25.41 -10.92
CA SER A 418 0.18 -25.32 -12.34
C SER A 418 -0.71 -26.52 -12.69
N LYS A 419 -1.84 -26.26 -13.33
CA LYS A 419 -2.56 -27.36 -14.00
C LYS A 419 -1.68 -27.76 -15.18
N ASP A 420 -1.25 -29.02 -15.20
CA ASP A 420 -0.69 -29.66 -16.39
C ASP A 420 -1.64 -29.54 -17.59
#